data_AF-A0A7V3JL32-F1
#
_entry.id   AF-A0A7V3JL32-F1
#
_cell.length_a   1.000
_cell.length_b   1.000
_cell.length_c   1.000
_cell.angle_alpha   90.00
_cell.angle_beta   90.00
_cell.angle_gamma   90.00
#
_symmetry.space_group_name_H-M   'P 1'
#
loop_
_entity.id
_entity.type
_entity.pdbx_description
1 polymer ?
#
loop_
_entity_poly.entity_id
_entity_poly.type
_entity_poly.pdbx_seq_one_letter_code
_entity_poly.pdbx_strand_id
1 'polypeptide(L)'
;MRFSFDLVRAMCELLDAASQWLTSQPGMRPWARGRQRLLAQVGRWIARYGTAACGRRLHTAEPLYAACAARLWRCWEYHWRQAAELAGGRVDGFQVAARLEQGLGFCGKGQLGGNPLQDVVLAAAVLQREPVAIERFSERFRDRALALARKANPRISDLEDWWSQLMVHLAGVGCVAGKLAKYGGRCGLWNWLARVVINFSRDRPKPLPSHSAVLESIPAPPTSLAEDRDCLELLGGTGPPGDRAAGR
;
A
#
# COMPACT_ATOMS: atom_id res chain seq x y z
N MET A 1 -25.06 0.50 4.06
CA MET A 1 -23.58 0.66 4.09
C MET A 1 -23.21 2.10 3.77
N ARG A 2 -22.72 2.88 4.73
CA ARG A 2 -22.18 4.22 4.47
C ARG A 2 -20.67 4.08 4.25
N PHE A 3 -20.22 4.33 3.02
CA PHE A 3 -18.80 4.53 2.77
C PHE A 3 -18.33 5.74 3.59
N SER A 4 -17.09 5.75 4.10
CA SER A 4 -16.48 7.02 4.49
C SER A 4 -16.39 7.85 3.22
N PHE A 5 -17.33 8.79 3.07
CA PHE A 5 -17.48 9.64 1.89
C PHE A 5 -16.15 10.36 1.58
N ASP A 6 -15.38 10.69 2.62
CA ASP A 6 -14.11 11.38 2.53
C ASP A 6 -13.02 10.59 1.81
N LEU A 7 -13.01 9.27 1.99
CA LEU A 7 -11.97 8.42 1.42
C LEU A 7 -12.17 8.21 -0.08
N VAL A 8 -13.41 7.92 -0.48
CA VAL A 8 -13.78 7.83 -1.89
C VAL A 8 -13.54 9.19 -2.56
N ARG A 9 -13.91 10.28 -1.88
CA ARG A 9 -13.65 11.65 -2.33
C ARG A 9 -12.16 11.94 -2.55
N ALA A 10 -11.28 11.63 -1.60
CA ALA A 10 -9.84 11.87 -1.75
C ALA A 10 -9.22 11.10 -2.94
N MET A 11 -9.64 9.85 -3.16
CA MET A 11 -9.23 9.08 -4.34
C MET A 11 -9.77 9.67 -5.63
N CYS A 12 -11.01 10.15 -5.62
CA CYS A 12 -11.61 10.84 -6.75
C CYS A 12 -10.87 12.13 -7.09
N GLU A 13 -10.48 12.93 -6.10
CA GLU A 13 -9.69 14.14 -6.27
C GLU A 13 -8.33 13.84 -6.92
N LEU A 14 -7.65 12.77 -6.48
CA LEU A 14 -6.39 12.31 -7.11
C LEU A 14 -6.58 11.92 -8.58
N LEU A 15 -7.67 11.20 -8.90
CA LEU A 15 -7.97 10.79 -10.27
C LEU A 15 -8.39 11.97 -11.15
N ASP A 16 -9.18 12.90 -10.59
CA ASP A 16 -9.66 14.09 -11.31
C ASP A 16 -8.49 15.04 -11.61
N ALA A 17 -7.53 15.18 -10.70
CA ALA A 17 -6.27 15.90 -10.97
C ALA A 17 -5.46 15.31 -12.13
N ALA A 18 -5.57 13.99 -12.36
CA ALA A 18 -4.92 13.31 -13.48
C ALA A 18 -5.83 13.14 -14.73
N SER A 19 -7.07 13.62 -14.70
CA SER A 19 -8.11 13.31 -15.69
C SER A 19 -7.74 13.74 -17.12
N GLN A 20 -7.13 14.92 -17.28
CA GLN A 20 -6.70 15.39 -18.60
C GLN A 20 -5.70 14.44 -19.26
N TRP A 21 -4.71 13.95 -18.50
CA TRP A 21 -3.76 12.97 -19.00
C TRP A 21 -4.42 11.60 -19.19
N LEU A 22 -5.21 11.13 -18.22
CA LEU A 22 -5.86 9.82 -18.29
C LEU A 22 -6.83 9.69 -19.47
N THR A 23 -7.58 10.74 -19.79
CA THR A 23 -8.54 10.73 -20.92
C THR A 23 -7.88 10.62 -22.30
N SER A 24 -6.56 10.83 -22.39
CA SER A 24 -5.76 10.56 -23.60
C SER A 24 -5.35 9.09 -23.74
N GLN A 25 -5.40 8.32 -22.64
CA GLN A 25 -4.95 6.93 -22.60
C GLN A 25 -5.98 5.96 -23.17
N PRO A 26 -5.55 4.81 -23.74
CA PRO A 26 -6.43 3.76 -24.22
C PRO A 26 -7.46 3.32 -23.18
N GLY A 27 -8.70 3.12 -23.64
CA GLY A 27 -9.76 2.61 -22.78
C GLY A 27 -10.20 3.55 -21.64
N MET A 28 -9.87 4.86 -21.66
CA MET A 28 -10.29 5.82 -20.62
C MET A 28 -11.50 6.68 -21.00
N ARG A 29 -11.94 6.66 -22.26
CA ARG A 29 -13.14 7.38 -22.71
C ARG A 29 -14.39 6.48 -22.67
N PRO A 30 -15.57 7.00 -22.29
CA PRO A 30 -15.76 8.30 -21.62
C PRO A 30 -15.18 8.30 -20.19
N TRP A 31 -14.71 9.47 -19.72
CA TRP A 31 -13.96 9.61 -18.45
C TRP A 31 -14.67 8.98 -17.26
N ALA A 32 -15.99 9.20 -17.12
CA ALA A 32 -16.78 8.64 -16.02
C ALA A 32 -16.62 7.11 -15.91
N ARG A 33 -16.66 6.39 -17.04
CA ARG A 33 -16.45 4.93 -17.07
C ARG A 33 -14.99 4.55 -16.83
N GLY A 34 -14.04 5.32 -17.36
CA GLY A 34 -12.61 5.16 -17.11
C GLY A 34 -12.29 5.24 -15.62
N ARG A 35 -12.72 6.32 -14.96
CA ARG A 35 -12.59 6.55 -13.53
C ARG A 35 -13.19 5.42 -12.69
N GLN A 36 -14.40 4.95 -13.02
CA GLN A 36 -15.01 3.80 -12.34
C GLN A 36 -14.16 2.53 -12.45
N ARG A 37 -13.58 2.24 -13.62
CA ARG A 37 -12.67 1.08 -13.78
C ARG A 37 -11.39 1.22 -12.94
N LEU A 38 -10.80 2.41 -12.87
CA LEU A 38 -9.62 2.68 -12.05
C LEU A 38 -9.93 2.50 -10.56
N LEU A 39 -11.04 3.08 -10.08
CA LEU A 39 -11.53 2.93 -8.71
C LEU A 39 -11.76 1.45 -8.36
N ALA A 40 -12.45 0.71 -9.24
CA ALA A 40 -12.70 -0.71 -9.05
C ALA A 40 -11.41 -1.53 -9.01
N GLN A 41 -10.43 -1.22 -9.85
CA GLN A 41 -9.13 -1.91 -9.87
C GLN A 41 -8.35 -1.67 -8.58
N VAL A 42 -8.27 -0.42 -8.10
CA VAL A 42 -7.61 -0.11 -6.83
C VAL A 42 -8.32 -0.82 -5.67
N GLY A 43 -9.66 -0.84 -5.66
CA GLY A 43 -10.44 -1.59 -4.67
C GLY A 43 -10.14 -3.10 -4.69
N ARG A 44 -10.00 -3.71 -5.88
CA ARG A 44 -9.58 -5.12 -6.02
C ARG A 44 -8.19 -5.36 -5.44
N TRP A 45 -7.23 -4.48 -5.69
CA TRP A 45 -5.89 -4.60 -5.11
C TRP A 45 -5.90 -4.45 -3.59
N ILE A 46 -6.65 -3.51 -3.04
CA ILE A 46 -6.75 -3.36 -1.58
C ILE A 46 -7.38 -4.61 -0.96
N ALA A 47 -8.43 -5.17 -1.56
CA ALA A 47 -9.01 -6.42 -1.07
C ALA A 47 -7.99 -7.57 -1.10
N ARG A 48 -7.31 -7.79 -2.24
CA ARG A 48 -6.34 -8.87 -2.41
C ARG A 48 -5.09 -8.70 -1.55
N TYR A 49 -4.41 -7.57 -1.71
CA TYR A 49 -3.14 -7.30 -1.05
C TYR A 49 -3.30 -6.89 0.41
N GLY A 50 -4.43 -6.30 0.78
CA GLY A 50 -4.78 -6.03 2.18
C GLY A 50 -4.92 -7.32 2.98
N THR A 51 -5.67 -8.31 2.46
CA THR A 51 -5.73 -9.65 3.08
C THR A 51 -4.37 -10.34 3.10
N ALA A 52 -3.59 -10.21 2.03
CA ALA A 52 -2.23 -10.75 1.97
C ALA A 52 -1.21 -10.01 2.84
N ALA A 53 -1.50 -8.80 3.34
CA ALA A 53 -0.63 -8.06 4.27
C ALA A 53 -1.11 -8.16 5.72
N CYS A 54 -2.41 -8.06 5.97
CA CYS A 54 -2.98 -7.88 7.31
C CYS A 54 -3.70 -9.14 7.83
N GLY A 55 -3.82 -10.20 7.01
CA GLY A 55 -4.57 -11.41 7.36
C GLY A 55 -6.10 -11.25 7.36
N ARG A 56 -6.61 -10.03 7.09
CA ARG A 56 -8.03 -9.69 7.06
C ARG A 56 -8.35 -8.76 5.89
N ARG A 57 -9.62 -8.71 5.51
CA ARG A 57 -10.10 -7.71 4.55
C ARG A 57 -10.13 -6.32 5.22
N LEU A 58 -9.66 -5.31 4.51
CA LEU A 58 -9.76 -3.91 4.96
C LEU A 58 -11.13 -3.33 4.61
N HIS A 59 -11.78 -2.71 5.57
CA HIS A 59 -13.00 -1.93 5.37
C HIS A 59 -12.69 -0.56 4.79
N THR A 60 -13.60 -0.05 3.96
CA THR A 60 -13.49 1.25 3.31
C THR A 60 -13.53 2.44 4.27
N ALA A 61 -13.94 2.23 5.53
CA ALA A 61 -13.93 3.25 6.57
C ALA A 61 -12.60 3.33 7.33
N GLU A 62 -11.71 2.34 7.16
CA GLU A 62 -10.45 2.29 7.89
C GLU A 62 -9.43 3.31 7.31
N PRO A 63 -8.68 4.05 8.14
CA PRO A 63 -7.62 4.95 7.66
C PRO A 63 -6.56 4.24 6.79
N LEU A 64 -6.25 2.98 7.12
CA LEU A 64 -5.32 2.16 6.33
C LEU A 64 -5.82 1.93 4.90
N TYR A 65 -7.13 1.79 4.68
CA TYR A 65 -7.70 1.65 3.33
C TYR A 65 -7.35 2.87 2.47
N ALA A 66 -7.42 4.08 3.04
CA ALA A 66 -7.12 5.34 2.35
C ALA A 66 -5.64 5.41 1.97
N ALA A 67 -4.78 5.10 2.96
CA ALA A 67 -3.35 5.09 2.78
C ALA A 67 -2.93 4.10 1.67
N CYS A 68 -3.52 2.90 1.67
CA CYS A 68 -3.31 1.90 0.63
C CYS A 68 -3.77 2.39 -0.75
N ALA A 69 -4.98 2.97 -0.84
CA ALA A 69 -5.52 3.48 -2.11
C ALA A 69 -4.63 4.55 -2.73
N ALA A 70 -4.24 5.57 -1.95
CA ALA A 70 -3.40 6.66 -2.43
C ALA A 70 -2.01 6.17 -2.86
N ARG A 71 -1.40 5.23 -2.12
CA ARG A 71 -0.09 4.66 -2.48
C ARG A 71 -0.16 3.77 -3.72
N LEU A 72 -1.19 2.95 -3.84
CA LEU A 72 -1.43 2.12 -5.03
C LEU A 72 -1.60 2.98 -6.27
N TRP A 73 -2.43 4.02 -6.18
CA TRP A 73 -2.63 4.95 -7.30
C TRP A 73 -1.32 5.61 -7.73
N ARG A 74 -0.57 6.22 -6.79
CA ARG A 74 0.72 6.87 -7.10
C ARG A 74 1.75 5.90 -7.68
N CYS A 75 1.81 4.67 -7.17
CA CYS A 75 2.66 3.63 -7.69
C CYS A 75 2.29 3.28 -9.14
N TRP A 76 1.01 3.03 -9.40
CA TRP A 76 0.53 2.65 -10.73
C TRP A 76 0.68 3.80 -11.72
N GLU A 77 0.28 5.02 -11.35
CA GLU A 77 0.42 6.23 -12.18
C GLU A 77 1.87 6.46 -12.59
N TYR A 78 2.82 6.33 -11.65
CA TYR A 78 4.25 6.49 -11.95
C TYR A 78 4.72 5.56 -13.06
N HIS A 79 4.42 4.26 -12.93
CA HIS A 79 4.83 3.26 -13.92
C HIS A 79 4.05 3.40 -15.23
N TRP A 80 2.79 3.83 -15.17
CA TRP A 80 1.97 4.05 -16.37
C TRP A 80 2.49 5.24 -17.17
N ARG A 81 2.83 6.36 -16.52
CA ARG A 81 3.47 7.51 -17.18
C ARG A 81 4.79 7.13 -17.82
N GLN A 82 5.64 6.42 -17.10
CA GLN A 82 6.92 5.93 -17.63
C GLN A 82 6.74 5.01 -18.84
N ALA A 83 5.76 4.09 -18.81
CA ALA A 83 5.43 3.24 -19.94
C ALA A 83 4.90 4.05 -21.13
N ALA A 84 4.06 5.06 -20.88
CA ALA A 84 3.52 5.94 -21.91
C ALA A 84 4.63 6.74 -22.60
N GLU A 85 5.56 7.31 -21.84
CA GLU A 85 6.73 8.04 -22.36
C GLU A 85 7.54 7.17 -23.34
N LEU A 86 7.80 5.92 -22.97
CA LEU A 86 8.56 4.97 -23.80
C LEU A 86 7.77 4.48 -25.03
N ALA A 87 6.44 4.47 -24.96
CA ALA A 87 5.56 4.02 -26.04
C ALA A 87 5.09 5.16 -26.99
N GLY A 88 5.65 6.36 -26.88
CA GLY A 88 5.24 7.51 -27.71
C GLY A 88 3.93 8.17 -27.28
N GLY A 89 3.56 8.05 -25.99
CA GLY A 89 2.55 8.85 -25.31
C GLY A 89 1.27 8.11 -24.89
N ARG A 90 0.98 6.93 -25.46
CA ARG A 90 -0.27 6.20 -25.20
C ARG A 90 0.00 4.72 -24.91
N VAL A 91 -0.46 4.26 -23.75
CA VAL A 91 -0.36 2.83 -23.37
C VAL A 91 -1.54 2.44 -22.48
N ASP A 92 -2.01 1.20 -22.60
CA ASP A 92 -3.07 0.69 -21.74
C ASP A 92 -2.56 0.49 -20.30
N GLY A 93 -3.13 1.23 -19.35
CA GLY A 93 -2.76 1.15 -17.94
C GLY A 93 -2.99 -0.21 -17.32
N PHE A 94 -3.97 -0.99 -17.81
CA PHE A 94 -4.22 -2.34 -17.29
C PHE A 94 -3.13 -3.33 -17.71
N GLN A 95 -2.58 -3.16 -18.92
CA GLN A 95 -1.40 -3.93 -19.35
C GLN A 95 -0.16 -3.56 -18.53
N VAL A 96 0.02 -2.26 -18.24
CA VAL A 96 1.06 -1.79 -17.32
C VAL A 96 0.92 -2.48 -15.97
N ALA A 97 -0.29 -2.47 -15.41
CA ALA A 97 -0.54 -3.07 -14.10
C ALA A 97 -0.24 -4.57 -14.07
N ALA A 98 -0.65 -5.32 -15.09
CA ALA A 98 -0.35 -6.75 -15.20
C ALA A 98 1.16 -7.03 -15.22
N ARG A 99 1.95 -6.19 -15.90
CA ARG A 99 3.43 -6.30 -15.89
C ARG A 99 4.00 -6.02 -14.50
N LEU A 100 3.49 -5.00 -13.80
CA LEU A 100 3.92 -4.71 -12.42
C LEU A 100 3.64 -5.87 -11.48
N GLU A 101 2.49 -6.54 -11.61
CA GLU A 101 2.15 -7.70 -10.80
C GLU A 101 3.15 -8.87 -11.00
N GLN A 102 3.73 -8.98 -12.19
CA GLN A 102 4.80 -9.93 -12.53
C GLN A 102 6.20 -9.46 -12.08
N GLY A 103 6.29 -8.28 -11.46
CA GLY A 103 7.54 -7.65 -11.06
C GLY A 103 8.39 -7.13 -12.22
N LEU A 104 7.73 -6.80 -13.34
CA LEU A 104 8.34 -6.24 -14.53
C LEU A 104 8.07 -4.73 -14.63
N GLY A 105 9.13 -3.97 -14.91
CA GLY A 105 9.11 -2.55 -15.18
C GLY A 105 9.36 -2.24 -16.66
N PHE A 106 9.44 -0.95 -16.96
CA PHE A 106 9.63 -0.46 -18.34
C PHE A 106 11.01 0.15 -18.58
N CYS A 107 11.82 0.34 -17.53
CA CYS A 107 13.17 0.91 -17.64
C CYS A 107 14.28 -0.08 -17.24
N GLY A 108 15.49 0.18 -17.75
CA GLY A 108 16.69 -0.59 -17.45
C GLY A 108 16.56 -2.05 -17.86
N LYS A 109 16.92 -2.98 -16.98
CA LYS A 109 16.78 -4.43 -17.20
C LYS A 109 15.33 -4.92 -17.15
N GLY A 110 14.36 -4.03 -16.91
CA GLY A 110 12.94 -4.38 -16.84
C GLY A 110 12.53 -5.20 -15.62
N GLN A 111 13.42 -5.54 -14.69
CA GLN A 111 13.09 -6.24 -13.45
C GLN A 111 12.98 -5.28 -12.26
N LEU A 112 11.84 -5.33 -11.55
CA LEU A 112 11.60 -4.50 -10.37
C LEU A 112 12.05 -5.20 -9.08
N GLY A 113 12.25 -6.51 -9.09
CA GLY A 113 12.64 -7.30 -7.92
C GLY A 113 11.49 -7.65 -6.97
N GLY A 114 10.26 -7.69 -7.49
CA GLY A 114 9.04 -8.01 -6.74
C GLY A 114 7.82 -7.30 -7.32
N ASN A 115 6.64 -7.54 -6.75
CA ASN A 115 5.39 -6.87 -7.12
C ASN A 115 5.26 -5.54 -6.33
N PRO A 116 5.55 -4.37 -6.94
CA PRO A 116 5.50 -3.10 -6.23
C PRO A 116 4.09 -2.72 -5.75
N LEU A 117 3.02 -3.21 -6.39
CA LEU A 117 1.64 -2.92 -6.00
C LEU A 117 1.29 -3.62 -4.68
N GLN A 118 1.67 -4.89 -4.53
CA GLN A 118 1.53 -5.61 -3.27
C GLN A 118 2.43 -5.00 -2.19
N ASP A 119 3.65 -4.64 -2.57
CA ASP A 119 4.65 -4.12 -1.66
C ASP A 119 4.27 -2.75 -1.06
N VAL A 120 3.62 -1.84 -1.81
CA VAL A 120 3.17 -0.56 -1.25
C VAL A 120 2.03 -0.74 -0.24
N VAL A 121 1.21 -1.79 -0.38
CA VAL A 121 0.15 -2.13 0.60
C VAL A 121 0.76 -2.70 1.87
N LEU A 122 1.72 -3.63 1.75
CA LEU A 122 2.47 -4.13 2.91
C LEU A 122 3.18 -2.98 3.65
N ALA A 123 3.84 -2.09 2.92
CA ALA A 123 4.51 -0.94 3.52
C ALA A 123 3.54 0.01 4.24
N ALA A 124 2.35 0.25 3.67
CA ALA A 124 1.32 1.06 4.32
C ALA A 124 0.82 0.42 5.63
N ALA A 125 0.60 -0.90 5.62
CA ALA A 125 0.14 -1.64 6.80
C ALA A 125 1.20 -1.64 7.92
N VAL A 126 2.49 -1.80 7.59
CA VAL A 126 3.59 -1.68 8.56
C VAL A 126 3.65 -0.28 9.17
N LEU A 127 3.47 0.77 8.37
CA LEU A 127 3.45 2.15 8.87
C LEU A 127 2.25 2.42 9.80
N GLN A 128 1.14 1.73 9.61
CA GLN A 128 -0.02 1.77 10.50
C GLN A 128 0.07 0.78 11.67
N ARG A 129 1.23 0.14 11.85
CA ARG A 129 1.52 -0.77 12.96
C ARG A 129 0.58 -1.98 13.03
N GLU A 130 0.09 -2.45 11.88
CA GLU A 130 -0.69 -3.70 11.81
C GLU A 130 0.20 -4.89 12.19
N PRO A 131 -0.11 -5.65 13.27
CA PRO A 131 0.78 -6.69 13.80
C PRO A 131 1.13 -7.77 12.78
N VAL A 132 0.12 -8.29 12.08
CA VAL A 132 0.29 -9.32 11.05
C VAL A 132 1.15 -8.82 9.88
N ALA A 133 1.05 -7.53 9.55
CA ALA A 133 1.87 -6.95 8.48
C ALA A 133 3.34 -6.81 8.91
N ILE A 134 3.59 -6.46 10.17
CA ILE A 134 4.95 -6.39 10.75
C ILE A 134 5.59 -7.79 10.76
N GLU A 135 4.83 -8.81 11.17
CA GLU A 135 5.26 -10.21 11.14
C GLU A 135 5.61 -10.64 9.72
N ARG A 136 4.69 -10.50 8.77
CA ARG A 136 4.91 -10.85 7.34
C ARG A 136 6.05 -10.08 6.71
N PHE A 137 6.24 -8.81 7.07
CA PHE A 137 7.38 -8.02 6.62
C PHE A 137 8.69 -8.61 7.15
N SER A 138 8.70 -9.01 8.43
CA SER A 138 9.87 -9.61 9.07
C SER A 138 10.20 -10.98 8.47
N GLU A 139 9.23 -11.88 8.36
CA GLU A 139 9.39 -13.18 7.70
C GLU A 139 9.97 -13.05 6.30
N ARG A 140 9.52 -12.05 5.53
CA ARG A 140 9.93 -11.89 4.13
C ARG A 140 11.33 -11.30 3.96
N PHE A 141 11.79 -10.45 4.87
CA PHE A 141 12.98 -9.63 4.63
C PHE A 141 14.08 -9.73 5.68
N ARG A 142 13.81 -10.23 6.89
CA ARG A 142 14.73 -10.20 8.02
C ARG A 142 16.06 -10.89 7.71
N ASP A 143 16.05 -12.16 7.35
CA ASP A 143 17.29 -12.92 7.17
C ASP A 143 18.18 -12.34 6.06
N ARG A 144 17.55 -11.88 4.96
CA ARG A 144 18.27 -11.22 3.86
C ARG A 144 18.84 -9.88 4.29
N ALA A 145 18.11 -9.11 5.08
CA ALA A 145 18.57 -7.84 5.62
C ALA A 145 19.74 -8.04 6.60
N LEU A 146 19.65 -9.03 7.49
CA LEU A 146 20.71 -9.39 8.43
C LEU A 146 21.99 -9.84 7.71
N ALA A 147 21.87 -10.70 6.70
CA ALA A 147 23.00 -11.12 5.88
C ALA A 147 23.67 -9.93 5.17
N LEU A 148 22.86 -9.03 4.60
CA LEU A 148 23.37 -7.83 3.92
C LEU A 148 24.02 -6.85 4.91
N ALA A 149 23.44 -6.67 6.09
CA ALA A 149 23.95 -5.82 7.15
C ALA A 149 25.33 -6.30 7.64
N ARG A 150 25.46 -7.60 7.92
CA ARG A 150 26.74 -8.21 8.33
C ARG A 150 27.81 -8.07 7.25
N LYS A 151 27.44 -8.21 5.98
CA LYS A 151 28.36 -7.97 4.85
C LYS A 151 28.78 -6.49 4.75
N ALA A 152 27.85 -5.57 4.97
CA ALA A 152 28.10 -4.14 4.89
C ALA A 152 28.91 -3.61 6.09
N ASN A 153 28.71 -4.18 7.27
CA ASN A 153 29.41 -3.84 8.50
C ASN A 153 29.63 -5.10 9.38
N PRO A 154 30.81 -5.73 9.29
CA PRO A 154 31.14 -6.93 10.07
C PRO A 154 31.21 -6.70 11.58
N ARG A 155 31.21 -5.44 12.05
CA ARG A 155 31.30 -5.09 13.49
C ARG A 155 29.95 -5.15 14.21
N ILE A 156 28.85 -5.46 13.50
CA ILE A 156 27.54 -5.65 14.14
C ILE A 156 27.59 -6.96 14.94
N SER A 157 27.74 -6.84 16.27
CA SER A 157 27.80 -7.96 17.19
C SER A 157 26.42 -8.54 17.51
N ASP A 158 25.42 -7.67 17.69
CA ASP A 158 24.03 -8.04 17.96
C ASP A 158 23.15 -7.72 16.74
N LEU A 159 22.77 -8.77 16.02
CA LEU A 159 21.92 -8.65 14.84
C LEU A 159 20.45 -8.43 15.20
N GLU A 160 20.00 -8.90 16.36
CA GLU A 160 18.60 -8.81 16.78
C GLU A 160 18.24 -7.42 17.26
N ASP A 161 19.12 -6.83 18.08
CA ASP A 161 19.05 -5.42 18.44
C ASP A 161 19.12 -4.54 17.18
N TRP A 162 20.03 -4.85 16.26
CA TRP A 162 20.16 -4.11 15.01
C TRP A 162 18.89 -4.18 14.15
N TRP A 163 18.28 -5.36 14.01
CA TRP A 163 17.02 -5.51 13.28
C TRP A 163 15.89 -4.72 13.93
N SER A 164 15.78 -4.78 15.26
CA SER A 164 14.79 -4.02 16.02
C SER A 164 14.95 -2.50 15.78
N GLN A 165 16.19 -2.00 15.83
CA GLN A 165 16.48 -0.59 15.54
C GLN A 165 16.18 -0.21 14.09
N LEU A 166 16.45 -1.10 13.12
CA LEU A 166 16.06 -0.89 11.73
C LEU A 166 14.54 -0.80 11.58
N MET A 167 13.78 -1.70 12.23
CA MET A 167 12.31 -1.68 12.17
C MET A 167 11.75 -0.39 12.75
N VAL A 168 12.31 0.10 13.85
CA VAL A 168 12.00 1.43 14.40
C VAL A 168 12.31 2.56 13.40
N HIS A 169 13.48 2.51 12.75
CA HIS A 169 13.87 3.50 11.74
C HIS A 169 12.95 3.48 10.50
N LEU A 170 12.48 2.30 10.10
CA LEU A 170 11.58 2.11 8.97
C LEU A 170 10.17 2.61 9.30
N ALA A 171 9.60 2.21 10.43
CA ALA A 171 8.24 2.57 10.83
C ALA A 171 8.13 4.01 11.34
N GLY A 172 9.16 4.51 12.03
CA GLY A 172 9.17 5.79 12.72
C GLY A 172 8.73 5.68 14.18
N VAL A 173 9.01 6.74 14.95
CA VAL A 173 8.67 6.84 16.38
C VAL A 173 7.86 8.11 16.62
N GLY A 174 6.76 8.00 17.37
CA GLY A 174 5.88 9.14 17.69
C GLY A 174 5.39 9.86 16.43
N CYS A 175 5.67 11.16 16.34
CA CYS A 175 5.22 12.03 15.25
C CYS A 175 6.16 12.04 14.03
N VAL A 176 7.30 11.34 14.08
CA VAL A 176 8.29 11.36 13.00
C VAL A 176 8.03 10.21 12.04
N ALA A 177 7.69 10.54 10.79
CA ALA A 177 7.50 9.55 9.74
C ALA A 177 8.80 8.75 9.49
N GLY A 178 8.71 7.42 9.58
CA GLY A 178 9.82 6.53 9.31
C GLY A 178 10.25 6.49 7.83
N LYS A 179 11.40 5.88 7.55
CA LYS A 179 11.91 5.78 6.17
C LYS A 179 10.95 5.05 5.23
N LEU A 180 10.20 4.08 5.73
CA LEU A 180 9.26 3.30 4.92
C LEU A 180 8.14 4.19 4.34
N ALA A 181 7.83 5.32 4.97
CA ALA A 181 6.90 6.32 4.43
C ALA A 181 7.36 6.89 3.08
N LYS A 182 8.67 6.87 2.80
CA LYS A 182 9.27 7.34 1.53
C LYS A 182 9.23 6.28 0.42
N TYR A 183 8.90 5.03 0.73
CA TYR A 183 8.75 3.99 -0.28
C TYR A 183 7.46 4.19 -1.08
N GLY A 184 7.61 4.54 -2.36
CA GLY A 184 6.51 4.84 -3.28
C GLY A 184 6.28 3.81 -4.39
N GLY A 185 6.90 2.63 -4.33
CA GLY A 185 6.67 1.57 -5.32
C GLY A 185 7.38 1.74 -6.68
N ARG A 186 8.40 2.60 -6.78
CA ARG A 186 9.19 2.78 -8.03
C ARG A 186 10.00 1.53 -8.42
N CYS A 187 10.27 0.67 -7.46
CA CYS A 187 10.87 -0.66 -7.63
C CYS A 187 10.27 -1.58 -6.56
N GLY A 188 10.58 -2.87 -6.61
CA GLY A 188 10.21 -3.82 -5.56
C GLY A 188 10.82 -3.45 -4.21
N LEU A 189 10.12 -3.77 -3.14
CA LEU A 189 10.44 -3.33 -1.78
C LEU A 189 11.81 -3.80 -1.32
N TRP A 190 12.23 -5.02 -1.69
CA TRP A 190 13.57 -5.51 -1.35
C TRP A 190 14.68 -4.63 -1.96
N ASN A 191 14.55 -4.25 -3.24
CA ASN A 191 15.57 -3.45 -3.91
C ASN A 191 15.74 -2.07 -3.27
N TRP A 192 14.63 -1.48 -2.82
CA TRP A 192 14.65 -0.25 -2.03
C TRP A 192 15.23 -0.50 -0.62
N LEU A 193 14.75 -1.53 0.08
CA LEU A 193 15.15 -1.87 1.45
C LEU A 193 16.63 -2.20 1.55
N ALA A 194 17.20 -2.92 0.58
CA ALA A 194 18.63 -3.24 0.55
C ALA A 194 19.52 -1.99 0.60
N ARG A 195 19.12 -0.90 -0.07
CA ARG A 195 19.83 0.39 0.00
C ARG A 195 19.71 1.02 1.38
N VAL A 196 18.51 0.96 1.98
CA VAL A 196 18.27 1.45 3.34
C VAL A 196 19.12 0.66 4.34
N VAL A 197 19.15 -0.67 4.24
CA VAL A 197 19.98 -1.56 5.07
C VAL A 197 21.46 -1.18 4.98
N ILE A 198 22.02 -1.07 3.77
CA ILE A 198 23.44 -0.73 3.58
C ILE A 198 23.77 0.62 4.23
N ASN A 199 22.94 1.65 3.99
CA ASN A 199 23.17 2.97 4.56
C ASN A 199 23.02 2.97 6.08
N PHE A 200 22.00 2.28 6.61
CA PHE A 200 21.77 2.15 8.05
C PHE A 200 22.90 1.39 8.75
N SER A 201 23.50 0.38 8.10
CA SER A 201 24.65 -0.35 8.64
C SER A 201 25.95 0.46 8.63
N ARG A 202 26.12 1.40 7.68
CA ARG A 202 27.32 2.24 7.57
C ARG A 202 27.27 3.46 8.49
N ASP A 203 26.15 4.16 8.47
CA ASP A 203 26.00 5.48 9.08
C ASP A 203 25.18 5.40 10.37
N ARG A 204 25.37 4.33 11.17
CA ARG A 204 24.50 3.98 12.30
C ARG A 204 24.12 5.25 13.07
N PRO A 205 22.83 5.65 13.08
CA PRO A 205 22.40 6.79 13.85
C PRO A 205 22.84 6.58 15.30
N LYS A 206 23.23 7.66 16.00
CA LYS A 206 23.49 7.57 17.45
C LYS A 206 22.37 6.75 18.11
N PRO A 207 22.71 5.82 19.02
CA PRO A 207 21.74 4.90 19.59
C PRO A 207 20.51 5.69 20.06
N LEU A 208 19.36 5.32 19.51
CA LEU A 208 18.08 5.83 20.00
C LEU A 208 17.96 5.40 21.47
N PRO A 209 17.36 6.22 22.36
CA PRO A 209 17.14 5.85 23.74
C PRO A 209 16.50 4.47 23.81
N SER A 210 17.03 3.59 24.67
CA SER A 210 16.64 2.18 24.78
C SER A 210 15.12 1.98 24.78
N HIS A 211 14.66 0.94 24.07
CA HIS A 211 13.24 0.59 23.87
C HIS A 211 12.37 0.65 25.14
N SER A 212 12.93 0.35 26.32
CA SER A 212 12.24 0.43 27.60
C SER A 212 11.74 1.84 27.92
N ALA A 213 12.51 2.89 27.62
CA ALA A 213 12.13 4.27 27.92
C ALA A 213 11.05 4.81 26.97
N VAL A 214 10.92 4.25 25.77
CA VAL A 214 9.94 4.71 24.77
C VAL A 214 8.57 4.05 24.99
N LEU A 215 8.53 2.78 25.39
CA LEU A 215 7.27 2.08 25.66
C LEU A 215 6.56 2.59 26.93
N GLU A 216 7.29 3.07 27.93
CA GLU A 216 6.72 3.71 29.13
C GLU A 216 6.05 5.08 28.85
N SER A 217 6.34 5.69 27.70
CA SER A 217 5.81 7.01 27.33
C SER A 217 4.53 6.97 26.50
N ILE A 218 3.99 5.77 26.20
CA ILE A 218 2.74 5.62 25.44
C ILE A 218 1.56 5.69 26.42
N PRO A 219 0.74 6.75 26.40
CA PRO A 219 -0.44 6.83 27.25
C PRO A 219 -1.38 5.66 26.95
N ALA A 220 -1.89 5.03 28.03
CA ALA A 220 -2.84 3.93 27.91
C ALA A 220 -4.05 4.38 27.06
N PRO A 221 -4.55 3.52 26.15
CA PRO A 221 -5.75 3.84 25.40
C PRO A 221 -6.93 4.03 26.37
N PRO A 222 -7.84 4.98 26.11
CA PRO A 222 -9.04 5.12 26.92
C PRO A 222 -9.86 3.84 26.84
N THR A 223 -10.08 3.22 27.99
CA THR A 223 -10.96 2.07 28.15
C THR A 223 -12.39 2.51 27.88
N SER A 224 -12.87 2.33 26.65
CA SER A 224 -14.28 2.48 26.32
C SER A 224 -14.66 1.36 25.34
N LEU A 225 -15.06 0.23 25.93
CA LEU A 225 -15.90 -0.76 25.30
C LEU A 225 -17.35 -0.34 25.56
N ALA A 226 -18.04 0.13 24.52
CA ALA A 226 -19.48 0.05 24.44
C ALA A 226 -19.81 -0.80 23.23
N GLU A 227 -20.39 -1.96 23.51
CA GLU A 227 -20.84 -2.97 22.59
C GLU A 227 -22.02 -2.43 21.78
N ASP A 228 -21.91 -2.36 20.45
CA ASP A 228 -23.07 -2.27 19.56
C ASP A 228 -23.17 -3.55 18.74
N ARG A 229 -23.81 -4.53 19.38
CA ARG A 229 -24.43 -5.70 18.77
C ARG A 229 -25.81 -5.25 18.31
N ASP A 230 -25.95 -4.91 17.02
CA ASP A 230 -27.17 -5.09 16.21
C ASP A 230 -27.09 -4.25 14.94
N CYS A 231 -27.00 -4.92 13.78
CA CYS A 231 -27.46 -4.45 12.47
C CYS A 231 -27.10 -5.48 11.40
N LEU A 232 -27.77 -6.63 11.43
CA LEU A 232 -27.62 -7.70 10.44
C LEU A 232 -28.97 -8.12 9.87
N GLU A 233 -29.79 -7.15 9.45
CA GLU A 233 -30.90 -7.38 8.52
C GLU A 233 -31.00 -6.18 7.59
N LEU A 234 -31.21 -6.45 6.28
CA LEU A 234 -31.54 -5.56 5.16
C LEU A 234 -30.64 -5.78 3.93
N LEU A 235 -30.67 -7.01 3.37
CA LEU A 235 -30.45 -7.27 1.94
C LEU A 235 -31.43 -8.33 1.41
N GLY A 236 -32.71 -8.21 1.78
CA GLY A 236 -33.82 -8.97 1.19
C GLY A 236 -34.74 -8.03 0.40
N GLY A 237 -34.27 -7.51 -0.73
CA GLY A 237 -35.09 -6.73 -1.65
C GLY A 237 -35.75 -7.63 -2.69
N THR A 238 -37.00 -8.02 -2.44
CA THR A 238 -37.91 -8.62 -3.42
C THR A 238 -38.21 -7.59 -4.52
N GLY A 239 -37.98 -7.98 -5.78
CA GLY A 239 -38.33 -7.16 -6.94
C GLY A 239 -39.84 -7.17 -7.19
N PRO A 240 -40.40 -6.11 -7.79
CA PRO A 240 -41.82 -6.04 -8.12
C PRO A 240 -42.17 -6.88 -9.36
N PRO A 241 -43.41 -7.42 -9.45
CA PRO A 241 -43.87 -8.15 -10.62
C PRO A 241 -44.15 -7.21 -11.79
N GLY A 242 -43.64 -7.55 -12.97
CA GLY A 242 -43.95 -6.85 -14.21
C GLY A 242 -45.28 -7.32 -14.78
N ASP A 243 -46.22 -6.40 -14.89
CA ASP A 243 -47.51 -6.58 -15.55
C ASP A 243 -47.34 -6.84 -17.06
N ARG A 244 -47.98 -7.92 -17.52
CA ARG A 244 -48.25 -8.19 -18.94
C ARG A 244 -49.57 -7.52 -19.31
N ALA A 245 -49.52 -6.48 -20.13
CA ALA A 245 -50.68 -6.00 -20.87
C ALA A 245 -50.67 -6.62 -22.29
N ALA A 246 -51.65 -7.46 -22.56
CA ALA A 246 -52.05 -7.89 -23.89
C ALA A 246 -53.00 -6.85 -24.49
N GLY A 247 -52.91 -6.59 -25.80
CA GLY A 247 -53.97 -5.93 -26.55
C GLY A 247 -53.56 -5.22 -27.84
N ARG A 248 -53.37 -5.96 -28.92
CA ARG A 248 -54.22 -5.99 -30.14
C ARG A 248 -53.52 -6.76 -31.25
#